data_AF-A0A348MUL5-F1
#
_entry.id   AF-A0A348MUL5-F1
#
_cell.length_a   1.000
_cell.length_b   1.000
_cell.length_c   1.000
_cell.angle_alpha   90.00
_cell.angle_beta   90.00
_cell.angle_gamma   90.00
#
_symmetry.space_group_name_H-M   'P 1'
#
loop_
_entity.id
_entity.type
_entity.pdbx_description
1 polymer ?
#
loop_
_entity_poly.entity_id
_entity_poly.type
_entity_poly.pdbx_seq_one_letter_code
_entity_poly.pdbx_strand_id
1 'polypeptide(L)'
;MPSFANQRDNFLHCSRTAPEQFSQVQEWVLPNKTRVVVHTAGIIEFIPNAYQQGKGSHVLYSCGVHGNETAPIEICDELVEALLAQTLSLTVRLMVQFANLPAMDIAQRFISENMNRLFCGAHSPQD
;
A
#
# COMPACT_ATOMS: atom_id res chain seq x y z
N MET A 1 -16.32 -5.20 13.12
CA MET A 1 -14.88 -5.04 12.85
C MET A 1 -14.50 -3.60 13.13
N PRO A 2 -13.35 -3.31 13.75
CA PRO A 2 -12.90 -1.94 13.86
C PRO A 2 -12.65 -1.34 12.47
N SER A 3 -12.98 -0.06 12.31
CA SER A 3 -12.74 0.67 11.06
C SER A 3 -11.34 1.26 11.06
N PHE A 4 -10.65 1.15 9.91
CA PHE A 4 -9.35 1.79 9.68
C PHE A 4 -9.40 3.29 9.97
N ALA A 5 -10.54 3.94 9.70
CA ALA A 5 -10.72 5.37 9.92
C ALA A 5 -10.50 5.81 11.37
N ASN A 6 -10.78 4.92 12.33
CA ASN A 6 -10.66 5.20 13.76
C ASN A 6 -9.32 4.76 14.34
N GLN A 7 -8.86 3.55 14.01
CA GLN A 7 -7.67 2.97 14.62
C GLN A 7 -6.38 3.27 13.87
N ARG A 8 -6.46 3.48 12.54
CA ARG A 8 -5.30 3.74 11.66
C ARG A 8 -4.22 2.65 11.75
N ASP A 9 -4.64 1.40 11.92
CA ASP A 9 -3.82 0.19 11.96
C ASP A 9 -4.43 -0.89 11.04
N ASN A 10 -3.73 -2.02 10.87
CA ASN A 10 -4.19 -3.17 10.08
C ASN A 10 -4.53 -2.81 8.62
N PHE A 11 -3.68 -2.01 7.97
CA PHE A 11 -3.96 -1.41 6.67
C PHE A 11 -4.23 -2.47 5.57
N LEU A 12 -3.37 -3.49 5.45
CA LEU A 12 -3.54 -4.53 4.44
C LEU A 12 -4.81 -5.34 4.69
N HIS A 13 -5.09 -5.69 5.95
CA HIS A 13 -6.29 -6.44 6.31
C HIS A 13 -7.55 -5.68 5.90
N CYS A 14 -7.68 -4.41 6.30
CA CYS A 14 -8.83 -3.59 5.92
C CYS A 14 -8.91 -3.40 4.40
N SER A 15 -7.78 -3.27 3.71
CA SER A 15 -7.76 -3.14 2.25
C SER A 15 -8.36 -4.36 1.55
N ARG A 16 -8.20 -5.55 2.13
CA ARG A 16 -8.71 -6.82 1.57
C ARG A 16 -10.17 -7.09 1.98
N THR A 17 -10.52 -6.80 3.24
CA THR A 17 -11.83 -7.21 3.80
C THR A 17 -12.91 -6.14 3.71
N ALA A 18 -12.52 -4.88 3.53
CA ALA A 18 -13.43 -3.73 3.49
C ALA A 18 -12.88 -2.60 2.59
N PRO A 19 -12.59 -2.88 1.30
CA PRO A 19 -11.97 -1.93 0.37
C PRO A 19 -12.80 -0.65 0.17
N GLU A 20 -14.11 -0.70 0.39
CA GLU A 20 -15.02 0.45 0.30
C GLU A 20 -14.67 1.58 1.28
N GLN A 21 -13.99 1.27 2.38
CA GLN A 21 -13.45 2.27 3.31
C GLN A 21 -12.44 3.21 2.63
N PHE A 22 -11.82 2.78 1.53
CA PHE A 22 -10.78 3.51 0.80
C PHE A 22 -11.26 4.01 -0.57
N SER A 23 -12.57 4.27 -0.68
CA SER A 23 -13.19 4.84 -1.89
C SER A 23 -12.82 6.31 -2.14
N GLN A 24 -12.25 7.00 -1.15
CA GLN A 24 -11.76 8.37 -1.23
C GLN A 24 -10.36 8.44 -0.61
N VAL A 25 -9.56 9.40 -1.09
CA VAL A 25 -8.23 9.66 -0.53
C VAL A 25 -8.38 10.10 0.93
N GLN A 26 -7.58 9.48 1.80
CA GLN A 26 -7.52 9.83 3.23
C GLN A 26 -6.13 10.33 3.56
N GLU A 27 -6.04 11.45 4.28
CA GLU A 27 -4.77 12.07 4.65
C GLU A 27 -4.79 12.50 6.12
N TRP A 28 -3.70 12.24 6.83
CA TRP A 28 -3.49 12.70 8.20
C TRP A 28 -2.00 12.86 8.51
N VAL A 29 -1.69 13.41 9.68
CA VAL A 29 -0.31 13.61 10.15
C VAL A 29 -0.12 12.88 11.47
N LEU A 30 0.93 12.05 11.54
CA LEU A 30 1.35 11.35 12.76
C LEU A 30 2.00 12.34 13.75
N PRO A 31 2.07 12.01 15.06
CA PRO A 31 2.78 12.80 16.06
C PRO A 31 4.21 13.19 15.68
N ASN A 32 4.97 12.28 15.06
CA ASN A 32 6.33 12.55 14.54
C ASN A 32 6.37 13.45 13.28
N LYS A 33 5.23 14.04 12.89
CA LYS A 33 5.04 14.93 11.74
C LYS A 33 5.18 14.25 10.37
N THR A 34 5.24 12.92 10.32
CA THR A 34 5.08 12.16 9.07
C THR A 34 3.65 12.32 8.57
N ARG A 35 3.50 12.76 7.32
CA ARG A 35 2.19 12.81 6.66
C ARG A 35 1.91 11.45 6.02
N VAL A 36 0.72 10.94 6.24
CA VAL A 36 0.26 9.65 5.72
C VAL A 36 -0.87 9.91 4.74
N VAL A 37 -0.79 9.31 3.57
CA VAL A 37 -1.80 9.41 2.51
C VAL A 37 -2.20 8.01 2.09
N VAL A 38 -3.45 7.65 2.26
CA VAL A 38 -4.04 6.44 1.66
C VAL A 38 -4.77 6.85 0.40
N HIS A 39 -4.27 6.40 -0.75
CA HIS A 39 -4.81 6.76 -2.05
C HIS A 39 -6.03 5.93 -2.41
N THR A 40 -5.96 4.62 -2.13
CA THR A 40 -7.03 3.64 -2.31
C THR A 40 -6.66 2.37 -1.54
N ALA A 41 -7.53 1.34 -1.58
CA ALA A 41 -7.25 0.04 -0.96
C ALA A 41 -5.92 -0.52 -1.47
N GLY A 42 -5.03 -0.91 -0.55
CA GLY A 42 -3.71 -1.45 -0.87
C GLY A 42 -2.64 -0.42 -1.27
N ILE A 43 -2.96 0.88 -1.34
CA ILE A 43 -1.98 1.94 -1.68
C ILE A 43 -1.88 2.98 -0.56
N ILE A 44 -0.74 2.99 0.14
CA ILE A 44 -0.43 3.91 1.24
C ILE A 44 0.93 4.58 1.03
N GLU A 45 1.02 5.84 1.43
CA GLU A 45 2.20 6.67 1.28
C GLU A 45 2.56 7.38 2.59
N PHE A 46 3.85 7.44 2.87
CA PHE A 46 4.45 8.11 4.02
C PHE A 46 5.42 9.18 3.54
N ILE A 47 5.18 10.42 3.97
CA ILE A 47 5.99 11.59 3.65
C ILE A 47 6.60 12.09 4.96
N PRO A 48 7.89 11.84 5.22
CA PRO A 48 8.52 12.24 6.47
C PRO A 48 8.60 13.77 6.57
N ASN A 49 8.63 14.29 7.80
CA ASN A 49 8.67 15.75 8.04
C ASN A 49 9.88 16.44 7.40
N ALA A 50 11.01 15.72 7.29
CA ALA A 50 12.23 16.24 6.67
C ALA A 50 12.17 16.28 5.13
N TYR A 51 11.11 15.75 4.51
CA TYR A 51 10.95 15.74 3.06
C TYR A 51 10.94 17.16 2.49
N GLN A 52 11.74 17.38 1.45
CA GLN A 52 11.77 18.62 0.69
C GLN A 52 11.50 18.29 -0.78
N GLN A 53 10.53 18.96 -1.37
CA GLN A 53 10.20 18.76 -2.79
C GLN A 53 11.43 19.01 -3.67
N GLY A 54 11.69 18.09 -4.60
CA GLY A 54 12.85 18.15 -5.50
C GLY A 54 14.17 17.74 -4.85
N LYS A 55 14.16 17.20 -3.62
CA LYS A 55 15.35 16.69 -2.93
C LYS A 55 15.09 15.33 -2.28
N GLY A 56 16.15 14.53 -2.19
CA GLY A 56 16.10 13.20 -1.60
C GLY A 56 15.51 12.14 -2.53
N SER A 57 15.36 10.94 -2.01
CA SER A 57 14.87 9.78 -2.77
C SER A 57 13.37 9.57 -2.57
N HIS A 58 12.73 9.04 -3.62
CA HIS A 58 11.35 8.57 -3.59
C HIS A 58 11.38 7.06 -3.81
N VAL A 59 10.81 6.29 -2.88
CA VAL A 59 10.82 4.83 -2.93
C VAL A 59 9.40 4.32 -3.11
N LEU A 60 9.24 3.38 -4.04
CA LEU A 60 8.01 2.60 -4.22
C LEU A 60 8.32 1.13 -3.95
N TYR A 61 7.64 0.56 -2.96
CA TYR A 61 7.60 -0.89 -2.76
C TYR A 61 6.27 -1.43 -3.26
N SER A 62 6.31 -2.16 -4.37
CA SER A 62 5.17 -2.90 -4.90
C SER A 62 5.36 -4.39 -4.62
N CYS A 63 4.37 -5.01 -3.98
CA CYS A 63 4.38 -6.43 -3.67
C CYS A 63 3.03 -7.07 -3.99
N GLY A 64 3.01 -8.41 -4.01
CA GLY A 64 1.80 -9.19 -4.30
C GLY A 64 1.16 -8.85 -5.63
N VAL A 65 1.98 -8.59 -6.65
CA VAL A 65 1.53 -8.60 -8.06
C VAL A 65 0.99 -9.99 -8.41
N HIS A 66 1.64 -11.03 -7.86
CA HIS A 66 1.10 -12.35 -7.73
C HIS A 66 0.69 -12.62 -6.28
N GLY A 67 -0.53 -13.11 -6.07
CA GLY A 67 -1.10 -13.28 -4.72
C GLY A 67 -0.46 -14.39 -3.88
N ASN A 68 0.26 -15.33 -4.51
CA ASN A 68 0.92 -16.45 -3.84
C ASN A 68 2.38 -16.16 -3.41
N GLU A 69 2.91 -14.97 -3.70
CA GLU A 69 4.27 -14.55 -3.33
C GLU A 69 4.21 -13.80 -1.98
N THR A 70 4.05 -14.54 -0.87
CA THR A 70 3.66 -13.99 0.44
C THR A 70 4.77 -13.27 1.21
N ALA A 71 6.02 -13.71 1.11
CA ALA A 71 7.10 -13.15 1.93
C ALA A 71 7.31 -11.62 1.72
N PRO A 72 7.31 -11.08 0.48
CA PRO A 72 7.35 -9.63 0.29
C PRO A 72 6.10 -8.90 0.82
N ILE A 73 4.94 -9.56 0.81
CA ILE A 73 3.68 -8.99 1.32
C ILE A 73 3.76 -8.83 2.83
N GLU A 74 4.17 -9.88 3.54
CA GLU A 74 4.31 -9.89 5.00
C GLU A 74 5.32 -8.82 5.47
N ILE A 75 6.48 -8.73 4.81
CA ILE A 75 7.50 -7.71 5.12
C ILE A 75 6.96 -6.29 4.90
N CYS A 76 6.21 -6.06 3.83
CA CYS A 76 5.63 -4.76 3.55
C CYS A 76 4.51 -4.40 4.53
N ASP A 77 3.71 -5.37 4.95
CA ASP A 77 2.65 -5.18 5.95
C ASP A 77 3.25 -4.82 7.31
N GLU A 78 4.23 -5.59 7.80
CA GLU A 78 4.97 -5.27 9.03
C GLU A 78 5.62 -3.88 8.97
N LEU A 79 6.18 -3.50 7.82
CA LEU A 79 6.73 -2.16 7.61
C LEU A 79 5.65 -1.07 7.74
N VAL A 80 4.50 -1.25 7.10
CA VAL A 80 3.39 -0.29 7.18
C VAL A 80 2.91 -0.14 8.63
N GLU A 81 2.71 -1.25 9.33
CA GLU A 81 2.27 -1.23 10.73
C GLU A 81 3.30 -0.58 11.65
N ALA A 82 4.60 -0.85 11.46
CA ALA A 82 5.67 -0.22 12.24
C ALA A 82 5.74 1.31 12.01
N LEU A 83 5.42 1.77 10.81
CA LEU A 83 5.37 3.20 10.48
C LEU A 83 4.14 3.90 11.07
N LEU A 84 2.97 3.26 10.98
CA LEU A 84 1.73 3.75 11.59
C LEU A 84 1.84 3.82 13.12
N ALA A 85 2.44 2.80 13.73
CA ALA A 85 2.73 2.72 15.16
C ALA A 85 3.91 3.62 15.59
N GLN A 86 4.65 4.21 14.64
CA GLN A 86 5.85 5.02 14.86
C GLN A 86 6.96 4.30 15.63
N THR A 87 7.01 2.96 15.58
CA THR A 87 8.14 2.17 16.07
C THR A 87 9.32 2.18 15.10
N LEU A 88 9.05 2.57 13.84
CA LEU A 88 10.03 2.89 12.82
C LEU A 88 9.82 4.33 12.30
N SER A 89 10.92 5.00 11.95
CA SER A 89 10.88 6.34 11.34
C SER A 89 11.54 6.31 9.96
N LEU A 90 10.96 7.05 9.00
CA LEU A 90 11.47 7.17 7.64
C LEU A 90 12.28 8.45 7.44
N THR A 91 13.30 8.37 6.58
CA THR A 91 14.06 9.53 6.10
C THR A 91 13.76 9.89 4.64
N VAL A 92 13.02 9.01 3.94
CA VAL A 92 12.64 9.16 2.52
C VAL A 92 11.13 9.07 2.37
N ARG A 93 10.60 9.65 1.30
CA ARG A 93 9.19 9.46 0.93
C ARG A 93 9.02 8.03 0.42
N LEU A 94 8.13 7.27 1.04
CA LEU A 94 7.85 5.87 0.73
C LEU A 94 6.39 5.72 0.32
N MET A 95 6.15 4.96 -0.76
CA MET A 95 4.83 4.42 -1.09
C MET A 95 4.91 2.90 -1.06
N VAL A 96 3.90 2.26 -0.47
CA VAL A 96 3.72 0.81 -0.47
C VAL A 96 2.46 0.49 -1.27
N GLN A 97 2.57 -0.47 -2.20
CA GLN A 97 1.50 -0.96 -3.06
C GLN A 97 1.35 -2.47 -2.90
N PHE A 98 0.20 -2.88 -2.37
CA PHE A 98 -0.28 -4.27 -2.36
C PHE A 98 -1.13 -4.49 -3.59
N ALA A 99 -0.52 -5.03 -4.66
CA ALA A 99 -1.00 -4.79 -6.00
C ALA A 99 -2.25 -5.61 -6.38
N ASN A 100 -2.29 -6.92 -6.09
CA ASN A 100 -3.40 -7.80 -6.49
C ASN A 100 -4.14 -8.37 -5.28
N LEU A 101 -4.87 -7.51 -4.57
CA LEU A 101 -5.64 -7.89 -3.36
C LEU A 101 -6.54 -9.12 -3.59
N PRO A 102 -7.32 -9.21 -4.70
CA PRO A 102 -8.14 -10.40 -4.94
C PRO A 102 -7.32 -11.68 -5.08
N ALA A 103 -6.17 -11.65 -5.76
CA ALA A 103 -5.32 -12.83 -5.90
C ALA A 103 -4.70 -13.26 -4.56
N MET A 104 -4.39 -12.30 -3.68
CA MET A 104 -3.94 -12.59 -2.31
C MET A 104 -5.03 -13.31 -1.51
N ASP A 105 -6.30 -12.94 -1.68
CA ASP A 105 -7.44 -13.56 -0.97
C ASP A 105 -7.62 -15.03 -1.29
N ILE A 106 -7.32 -15.43 -2.53
CA ILE A 106 -7.37 -16.83 -2.94
C ILE A 106 -6.02 -17.55 -2.88
N ALA A 107 -4.96 -16.85 -2.44
CA ALA A 107 -3.59 -17.35 -2.39
C ALA A 107 -3.07 -17.94 -3.73
N GLN A 108 -3.48 -17.35 -4.86
CA GLN A 108 -3.07 -17.79 -6.20
C GLN A 108 -2.23 -16.75 -6.91
N ARG A 109 -1.53 -17.17 -7.98
CA ARG A 109 -0.68 -16.28 -8.76
C ARG A 109 -1.45 -15.13 -9.40
N PHE A 110 -2.68 -15.36 -9.85
CA PHE A 110 -3.58 -14.37 -10.42
C PHE A 110 -5.02 -14.90 -10.40
N ILE A 111 -6.01 -14.03 -10.69
CA ILE A 111 -7.42 -14.42 -10.78
C ILE A 111 -7.73 -15.04 -12.15
N SER A 112 -7.53 -14.28 -13.22
CA SER A 112 -7.77 -14.71 -14.61
C SER A 112 -6.51 -14.55 -15.46
N GLU A 113 -5.91 -13.36 -15.41
CA GLU A 113 -4.73 -13.00 -16.19
C GLU A 113 -3.56 -12.59 -15.31
N ASN A 114 -2.35 -12.85 -15.79
CA ASN A 114 -1.15 -12.43 -15.11
C ASN A 114 -1.01 -10.89 -15.17
N MET A 115 -1.30 -10.22 -14.06
CA MET A 115 -1.25 -8.76 -13.93
C MET A 115 0.12 -8.18 -14.31
N ASN A 116 1.21 -8.89 -14.07
CA ASN A 116 2.56 -8.41 -14.42
C ASN A 116 2.79 -8.32 -15.94
N ARG A 117 1.89 -8.91 -16.75
CA ARG A 117 1.90 -8.81 -18.22
C ARG A 117 1.01 -7.70 -18.77
N LEU A 118 0.26 -7.01 -17.90
CA LEU A 118 -0.73 -5.98 -18.26
C LEU A 118 -0.21 -4.55 -18.05
N PHE A 119 0.99 -4.40 -17.47
CA PHE A 119 1.70 -3.12 -17.41
C PHE A 119 2.16 -2.66 -18.81
N CYS A 120 2.72 -1.46 -18.91
CA CYS A 120 3.20 -0.87 -20.17
C CYS A 120 2.12 -0.74 -21.26
N GLY A 121 0.86 -0.53 -20.86
CA GLY A 121 -0.27 -0.36 -21.77
C GLY A 121 -0.95 -1.66 -22.21
N ALA A 122 -0.42 -2.83 -21.87
CA ALA A 122 -0.94 -4.13 -22.31
C ALA A 122 -2.31 -4.53 -21.71
N HIS A 123 -2.83 -3.77 -20.75
CA HIS A 123 -4.21 -3.89 -20.25
C HIS A 123 -5.25 -3.25 -21.18
N SER A 124 -4.82 -2.40 -22.12
CA SER A 124 -5.75 -1.74 -23.04
C SER A 124 -6.27 -2.76 -24.06
N PRO A 125 -7.53 -2.67 -24.49
CA PRO A 125 -8.01 -3.43 -25.65
C PRO A 125 -7.05 -3.21 -26.82
N GLN A 126 -6.66 -4.28 -27.50
CA GLN A 126 -5.95 -4.17 -28.77
C GLN A 126 -6.98 -3.79 -29.82
N ASP A 127 -6.81 -2.62 -30.44
CA ASP A 127 -7.57 -2.20 -31.62
C ASP A 127 -7.28 -3.10 -32.84
#